data_AF-A0A9W9SHW9-F1
#
_entry.id   AF-A0A9W9SHW9-F1
#
_cell.length_a   1.000
_cell.length_b   1.000
_cell.length_c   1.000
_cell.angle_alpha   90.00
_cell.angle_beta   90.00
_cell.angle_gamma   90.00
#
_symmetry.space_group_name_H-M   'P 1'
#
loop_
_entity.id
_entity.type
_entity.pdbx_description
1 polymer ?
#
loop_
_entity_poly.entity_id
_entity_poly.type
_entity_poly.pdbx_seq_one_letter_code
_entity_poly.pdbx_strand_id
1 'polypeptide(L)'
;MNAAASGALESGLKQLRIDHRIGSHELTPIALTAFREVLIHLRCDASWWETARMAAWQLWKNRRESMGAATLNEFLGALADIETTASESLESGLVWDRILAVVDHHLENRRSMPSPIKKTFAIYLQIEFVPTAQSRFHQTLTIITLSASSTIRDSAEYHTLSRDSVLYLANIPFRARSSKPRDGGIISETTPGSH
;
A
#
# COMPACT_ATOMS: atom_id res chain seq x y z
N MET A 1 -12.80 -16.94 -17.34
CA MET A 1 -11.96 -17.19 -16.14
C MET A 1 -11.88 -18.67 -15.82
N ASN A 2 -10.67 -19.25 -15.87
CA ASN A 2 -10.43 -20.65 -15.50
C ASN A 2 -10.23 -20.82 -13.97
N ALA A 3 -10.22 -22.08 -13.50
CA ALA A 3 -10.12 -22.40 -12.08
C ALA A 3 -8.81 -21.90 -11.42
N ALA A 4 -7.70 -21.90 -12.16
CA ALA A 4 -6.41 -21.44 -11.66
C ALA A 4 -6.39 -19.91 -11.46
N ALA A 5 -6.89 -19.13 -12.42
CA ALA A 5 -7.05 -17.69 -12.29
C ALA A 5 -8.01 -17.31 -11.16
N SER A 6 -9.08 -18.09 -10.95
CA SER A 6 -10.00 -17.91 -9.82
C SER A 6 -9.31 -18.16 -8.48
N GLY A 7 -8.51 -19.22 -8.37
CA GLY A 7 -7.74 -19.53 -7.16
C GLY A 7 -6.71 -18.45 -6.85
N ALA A 8 -6.02 -17.92 -7.88
CA ALA A 8 -5.08 -16.82 -7.73
C ALA A 8 -5.77 -15.54 -7.23
N LEU A 9 -6.93 -15.19 -7.80
CA LEU A 9 -7.72 -14.04 -7.36
C LEU A 9 -8.21 -14.20 -5.92
N GLU A 10 -8.73 -15.37 -5.55
CA GLU A 10 -9.21 -15.64 -4.19
C GLU A 10 -8.07 -15.57 -3.16
N SER A 11 -6.90 -16.14 -3.50
CA SER A 11 -5.69 -16.05 -2.67
C SER A 11 -5.26 -14.60 -2.47
N GLY A 12 -5.21 -13.82 -3.57
CA GLY A 12 -4.94 -12.39 -3.53
C GLY A 12 -5.88 -11.66 -2.59
N LEU A 13 -7.20 -11.82 -2.78
CA LEU A 13 -8.23 -11.20 -1.94
C LEU A 13 -8.11 -11.60 -0.46
N LYS A 14 -7.72 -12.84 -0.15
CA LYS A 14 -7.44 -13.28 1.23
C LYS A 14 -6.25 -12.52 1.81
N GLN A 15 -5.13 -12.42 1.09
CA GLN A 15 -3.98 -11.61 1.52
C GLN A 15 -4.37 -10.15 1.71
N LEU A 16 -5.22 -9.62 0.83
CA LEU A 16 -5.73 -8.26 0.92
C LEU A 16 -6.58 -8.00 2.17
N ARG A 17 -7.20 -9.04 2.71
CA ARG A 17 -8.12 -8.98 3.87
C ARG A 17 -7.42 -9.20 5.21
N ILE A 18 -6.30 -9.91 5.21
CA ILE A 18 -5.64 -10.38 6.45
C ILE A 18 -4.97 -9.23 7.23
N ASP A 19 -4.66 -8.08 6.63
CA ASP A 19 -3.89 -7.07 7.33
C ASP A 19 -4.64 -5.76 7.64
N HIS A 20 -5.03 -5.63 8.91
CA HIS A 20 -5.61 -4.41 9.47
C HIS A 20 -4.54 -3.36 9.84
N ARG A 21 -3.24 -3.68 9.71
CA ARG A 21 -2.12 -2.84 10.14
C ARG A 21 -1.26 -2.30 9.00
N ILE A 22 -1.45 -2.80 7.77
CA ILE A 22 -0.68 -2.41 6.58
C ILE A 22 -1.31 -1.19 5.90
N GLY A 23 -0.51 -0.13 5.71
CA GLY A 23 -0.92 1.12 5.05
C GLY A 23 -1.07 0.98 3.53
N SER A 24 -1.73 1.97 2.90
CA SER A 24 -2.04 1.99 1.45
C SER A 24 -0.84 1.73 0.52
N HIS A 25 0.35 2.15 0.94
CA HIS A 25 1.59 2.01 0.17
C HIS A 25 2.09 0.56 0.08
N GLU A 26 1.82 -0.24 1.09
CA GLU A 26 2.21 -1.65 1.14
C GLU A 26 1.10 -2.55 0.54
N LEU A 27 -0.14 -2.08 0.52
CA LEU A 27 -1.28 -2.78 -0.09
C LEU A 27 -1.27 -2.75 -1.62
N THR A 28 -0.79 -1.67 -2.24
CA THR A 28 -0.77 -1.56 -3.70
C THR A 28 0.16 -2.60 -4.36
N PRO A 29 1.41 -2.81 -3.89
CA PRO A 29 2.25 -3.89 -4.37
C PRO A 29 1.63 -5.28 -4.22
N ILE A 30 0.99 -5.57 -3.08
CA ILE A 30 0.32 -6.87 -2.86
C ILE A 30 -0.81 -7.09 -3.87
N ALA A 31 -1.60 -6.03 -4.16
CA ALA A 31 -2.68 -6.11 -5.14
C ALA A 31 -2.16 -6.33 -6.57
N LEU A 32 -1.08 -5.64 -6.97
CA LEU A 32 -0.45 -5.84 -8.27
C LEU A 32 0.20 -7.21 -8.40
N THR A 33 0.81 -7.74 -7.33
CA THR A 33 1.34 -9.12 -7.33
C THR A 33 0.21 -10.13 -7.51
N ALA A 34 -0.91 -9.98 -6.80
CA ALA A 34 -2.08 -10.84 -7.00
C ALA A 34 -2.63 -10.74 -8.43
N PHE A 35 -2.66 -9.53 -9.00
CA PHE A 35 -3.09 -9.32 -10.38
C PHE A 35 -2.18 -10.01 -11.40
N ARG A 36 -0.85 -9.94 -11.20
CA ARG A 36 0.14 -10.65 -12.01
C ARG A 36 -0.09 -12.17 -12.00
N GLU A 37 -0.34 -12.75 -10.83
CA GLU A 37 -0.63 -14.19 -10.70
C GLU A 37 -1.91 -14.59 -11.45
N VAL A 38 -2.94 -13.74 -11.41
CA VAL A 38 -4.16 -13.96 -12.22
C VAL A 38 -3.81 -13.96 -13.71
N LEU A 39 -3.04 -12.97 -14.17
CA LEU A 39 -2.66 -12.83 -15.58
C LEU A 39 -1.91 -14.05 -16.12
N ILE A 40 -0.99 -14.65 -15.37
CA ILE A 40 -0.27 -15.88 -15.76
C ILE A 40 -1.23 -16.98 -16.19
N HIS A 41 -2.38 -17.10 -15.50
CA HIS A 41 -3.38 -18.11 -15.78
C HIS A 41 -4.38 -17.71 -16.88
N LEU A 42 -4.40 -16.47 -17.34
CA LEU A 42 -5.32 -15.99 -18.36
C LEU A 42 -4.78 -16.11 -19.80
N ARG A 43 -3.54 -16.59 -19.98
CA ARG A 43 -2.90 -16.65 -21.31
C ARG A 43 -3.69 -17.36 -22.41
N CYS A 44 -4.45 -18.38 -22.04
CA CYS A 44 -5.26 -19.18 -22.97
C CYS A 44 -6.76 -18.83 -22.93
N ASP A 45 -7.16 -17.80 -22.18
CA ASP A 45 -8.57 -17.39 -22.08
C ASP A 45 -8.94 -16.51 -23.29
N ALA A 46 -10.00 -16.86 -24.01
CA ALA A 46 -10.47 -16.08 -25.16
C ALA A 46 -10.97 -14.69 -24.73
N SER A 47 -11.45 -14.54 -23.49
CA SER A 47 -11.87 -13.27 -22.90
C SER A 47 -10.89 -12.80 -21.82
N TRP A 48 -9.59 -13.10 -21.98
CA TRP A 48 -8.55 -12.75 -21.01
C TRP A 48 -8.56 -11.28 -20.64
N TRP A 49 -8.79 -10.37 -21.59
CA TRP A 49 -8.75 -8.93 -21.34
C TRP A 49 -9.93 -8.44 -20.50
N GLU A 50 -11.14 -8.94 -20.77
CA GLU A 50 -12.31 -8.68 -19.94
C GLU A 50 -12.12 -9.26 -18.54
N THR A 51 -11.62 -10.49 -18.45
CA THR A 51 -11.35 -11.17 -17.18
C THR A 51 -10.27 -10.44 -16.36
N ALA A 52 -9.22 -9.92 -17.02
CA ALA A 52 -8.17 -9.13 -16.38
C ALA A 52 -8.73 -7.82 -15.80
N ARG A 53 -9.51 -7.06 -16.58
CA ARG A 53 -10.16 -5.83 -16.08
C ARG A 53 -11.09 -6.10 -14.90
N MET A 54 -11.84 -7.21 -14.95
CA MET A 54 -12.68 -7.63 -13.82
C MET A 54 -11.86 -8.02 -12.60
N ALA A 55 -10.76 -8.75 -12.76
CA ALA A 55 -9.87 -9.10 -11.65
C ALA A 55 -9.24 -7.85 -11.02
N ALA A 56 -8.75 -6.91 -11.82
CA ALA A 56 -8.25 -5.62 -11.35
C ALA A 56 -9.34 -4.87 -10.57
N TRP A 57 -10.57 -4.83 -11.09
CA TRP A 57 -11.73 -4.23 -10.42
C TRP A 57 -11.98 -4.84 -9.05
N GLN A 58 -12.03 -6.18 -8.97
CA GLN A 58 -12.24 -6.91 -7.71
C GLN A 58 -11.11 -6.63 -6.69
N LEU A 59 -9.86 -6.58 -7.14
CA LEU A 59 -8.71 -6.36 -6.27
C LEU A 59 -8.70 -4.94 -5.67
N TRP A 60 -9.07 -3.92 -6.43
CA TRP A 60 -9.11 -2.55 -5.89
C TRP A 60 -10.39 -2.24 -5.13
N LYS A 61 -11.56 -2.74 -5.56
CA LYS A 61 -12.85 -2.47 -4.90
C LYS A 61 -12.99 -3.12 -3.53
N ASN A 62 -12.38 -4.29 -3.32
CA ASN A 62 -12.43 -4.99 -2.04
C ASN A 62 -11.47 -4.40 -0.98
N ARG A 63 -10.96 -3.17 -1.20
CA ARG A 63 -10.15 -2.39 -0.26
C ARG A 63 -11.00 -1.39 0.52
N ARG A 64 -10.46 -0.91 1.66
CA ARG A 64 -11.03 0.24 2.39
C ARG A 64 -11.00 1.48 1.48
N GLU A 65 -12.16 2.10 1.23
CA GLU A 65 -12.32 3.25 0.30
C GLU A 65 -11.31 4.37 0.56
N SER A 66 -10.97 4.63 1.82
CA SER A 66 -10.02 5.69 2.23
C SER A 66 -8.57 5.48 1.76
N MET A 67 -8.26 4.32 1.18
CA MET A 67 -6.94 3.97 0.63
C MET A 67 -7.01 3.60 -0.86
N GLY A 68 -8.19 3.70 -1.49
CA GLY A 68 -8.45 3.18 -2.83
C GLY A 68 -7.88 4.01 -3.99
N ALA A 69 -7.64 5.31 -3.80
CA ALA A 69 -7.23 6.20 -4.91
C ALA A 69 -5.85 5.88 -5.48
N ALA A 70 -4.86 5.59 -4.61
CA ALA A 70 -3.50 5.25 -5.06
C ALA A 70 -3.46 3.90 -5.80
N THR A 71 -4.15 2.89 -5.26
CA THR A 71 -4.27 1.57 -5.89
C THR A 71 -5.06 1.65 -7.20
N LEU A 72 -6.15 2.43 -7.25
CA LEU A 72 -6.93 2.64 -8.46
C LEU A 72 -6.10 3.30 -9.57
N ASN A 73 -5.39 4.39 -9.27
CA ASN A 73 -4.53 5.05 -10.24
C ASN A 73 -3.46 4.11 -10.80
N GLU A 74 -2.91 3.24 -9.95
CA GLU A 74 -1.93 2.24 -10.39
C GLU A 74 -2.54 1.22 -11.35
N PHE A 75 -3.73 0.69 -11.04
CA PHE A 75 -4.43 -0.23 -11.93
C PHE A 75 -4.83 0.44 -13.24
N LEU A 76 -5.25 1.71 -13.21
CA LEU A 76 -5.57 2.46 -14.43
C LEU A 76 -4.35 2.62 -15.35
N GLY A 77 -3.18 2.95 -14.79
CA GLY A 77 -1.93 3.02 -15.54
C GLY A 77 -1.53 1.66 -16.11
N ALA A 78 -1.47 0.64 -15.26
CA ALA A 78 -1.08 -0.71 -15.68
C ALA A 78 -2.02 -1.28 -16.76
N LEU A 79 -3.34 -1.07 -16.65
CA LEU A 79 -4.29 -1.53 -17.65
C LEU A 79 -4.12 -0.78 -18.98
N ALA A 80 -3.89 0.54 -18.96
CA ALA A 80 -3.67 1.31 -20.18
C ALA A 80 -2.40 0.85 -20.93
N ASP A 81 -1.32 0.59 -20.20
CA ASP A 81 -0.06 0.13 -20.77
C ASP A 81 -0.16 -1.31 -21.29
N ILE A 82 -0.92 -2.17 -20.60
CA ILE A 82 -1.22 -3.55 -21.08
C ILE A 82 -2.06 -3.50 -22.35
N GLU A 83 -3.08 -2.65 -22.43
CA GLU A 83 -3.94 -2.51 -23.61
C GLU A 83 -3.13 -2.06 -24.83
N THR A 84 -2.24 -1.09 -24.64
CA THR A 84 -1.30 -0.62 -25.67
C THR A 84 -0.38 -1.75 -26.12
N THR A 85 0.26 -2.43 -25.17
CA THR A 85 1.19 -3.55 -25.43
C THR A 85 0.51 -4.72 -26.17
N ALA A 86 -0.73 -5.03 -25.80
CA ALA A 86 -1.51 -6.10 -26.42
C ALA A 86 -1.94 -5.75 -27.85
N SER A 87 -2.13 -4.46 -28.15
CA SER A 87 -2.57 -3.98 -29.48
C SER A 87 -1.42 -3.90 -30.49
N GLU A 88 -0.18 -3.75 -30.03
CA GLU A 88 0.99 -3.48 -30.89
C GLU A 88 1.69 -4.74 -31.43
N SER A 89 1.36 -5.96 -30.98
CA SER A 89 2.27 -7.10 -31.14
C SER A 89 1.74 -8.26 -32.01
N LEU A 90 2.56 -8.68 -32.98
CA LEU A 90 2.27 -9.65 -34.05
C LEU A 90 2.61 -11.12 -33.68
N GLU A 91 3.28 -11.38 -32.55
CA GLU A 91 3.67 -12.74 -32.12
C GLU A 91 3.18 -13.06 -30.70
N SER A 92 2.16 -13.92 -30.60
CA SER A 92 1.41 -14.26 -29.37
C SER A 92 2.25 -14.73 -28.17
N GLY A 93 3.45 -15.28 -28.41
CA GLY A 93 4.37 -15.71 -27.36
C GLY A 93 5.06 -14.55 -26.63
N LEU A 94 5.60 -13.59 -27.39
CA LEU A 94 6.34 -12.45 -26.87
C LEU A 94 5.43 -11.38 -26.27
N VAL A 95 4.17 -11.30 -26.72
CA VAL A 95 3.18 -10.35 -26.17
C VAL A 95 2.96 -10.61 -24.68
N TRP A 96 2.88 -11.87 -24.27
CA TRP A 96 2.56 -12.22 -22.89
C TRP A 96 3.68 -11.87 -21.91
N ASP A 97 4.92 -12.13 -22.30
CA ASP A 97 6.07 -11.75 -21.47
C ASP A 97 6.15 -10.22 -21.31
N ARG A 98 5.80 -9.47 -22.37
CA ARG A 98 5.70 -8.00 -22.29
C ARG A 98 4.56 -7.53 -21.39
N ILE A 99 3.39 -8.16 -21.45
CA ILE A 99 2.25 -7.85 -20.57
C ILE A 99 2.63 -8.05 -19.10
N LEU A 100 3.31 -9.15 -18.77
CA LEU A 100 3.80 -9.40 -17.40
C LEU A 100 4.87 -8.37 -17.00
N ALA A 101 5.76 -8.02 -17.92
CA ALA A 101 6.80 -7.01 -17.69
C ALA A 101 6.22 -5.61 -17.40
N VAL A 102 5.08 -5.24 -18.02
CA VAL A 102 4.36 -3.99 -17.69
C VAL A 102 3.93 -4.00 -16.22
N VAL A 103 3.32 -5.09 -15.75
CA VAL A 103 2.91 -5.20 -14.34
C VAL A 103 4.11 -5.18 -13.40
N ASP A 104 5.22 -5.83 -13.78
CA ASP A 104 6.47 -5.81 -13.02
C ASP A 104 7.08 -4.40 -12.96
N HIS A 105 6.97 -3.61 -14.03
CA HIS A 105 7.39 -2.21 -14.05
C HIS A 105 6.59 -1.35 -13.06
N HIS A 106 5.26 -1.49 -13.05
CA HIS A 106 4.39 -0.81 -12.09
C HIS A 106 4.68 -1.23 -10.64
N LEU A 107 4.95 -2.52 -10.42
CA LEU A 107 5.37 -3.04 -9.12
C LEU A 107 6.67 -2.38 -8.63
N GLU A 108 7.69 -2.32 -9.49
CA GLU A 108 8.99 -1.75 -9.13
C GLU A 108 8.93 -0.23 -8.93
N ASN A 109 8.18 0.48 -9.78
CA ASN A 109 7.93 1.91 -9.60
C ASN A 109 7.25 2.20 -8.26
N ARG A 110 6.28 1.38 -7.86
CA ARG A 110 5.63 1.52 -6.54
C ARG A 110 6.55 1.16 -5.38
N ARG A 111 7.45 0.19 -5.52
CA ARG A 111 8.42 -0.14 -4.48
C ARG A 111 9.51 0.93 -4.32
N SER A 112 9.86 1.62 -5.40
CA SER A 112 10.91 2.64 -5.43
C SER A 112 10.41 4.06 -5.10
N MET A 113 9.11 4.34 -5.29
CA MET A 113 8.47 5.64 -4.99
C MET A 113 8.70 6.23 -3.58
N PRO A 114 8.88 5.44 -2.51
CA PRO A 114 9.21 6.02 -1.19
C PRO A 114 10.58 6.69 -1.15
N SER A 115 11.52 6.35 -2.04
CA SER A 115 12.93 6.76 -1.95
C SER A 115 13.15 8.29 -2.06
N PRO A 116 12.54 9.02 -3.01
CA PRO A 116 12.68 10.48 -3.08
C PRO A 116 12.09 11.19 -1.86
N ILE A 117 10.95 10.71 -1.35
CA ILE A 117 10.28 11.29 -0.16
C ILE A 117 11.16 11.10 1.08
N LYS A 118 11.73 9.90 1.26
CA LYS A 118 12.68 9.59 2.34
C LYS A 118 13.90 10.52 2.30
N LYS A 119 14.48 10.71 1.10
CA LYS A 119 15.64 11.59 0.90
C LYS A 119 15.32 13.05 1.20
N THR A 120 14.22 13.58 0.66
CA THR A 120 13.80 14.96 0.92
C THR A 120 13.49 15.18 2.40
N PHE A 121 12.84 14.23 3.05
CA PHE A 121 12.57 14.28 4.48
C PHE A 121 13.86 14.30 5.32
N ALA A 122 14.83 13.44 4.99
CA ALA A 122 16.12 13.43 5.67
C ALA A 122 16.90 14.74 5.47
N ILE A 123 16.89 15.30 4.25
CA ILE A 123 17.49 16.61 3.95
C ILE A 123 16.82 17.71 4.74
N TYR A 124 15.49 17.71 4.81
CA TYR A 124 14.73 18.69 5.59
C TYR A 124 15.10 18.66 7.08
N LEU A 125 15.15 17.46 7.68
CA LEU A 125 15.60 17.30 9.06
C LEU A 125 17.04 17.81 9.26
N GLN A 126 17.91 17.59 8.28
CA GLN A 126 19.29 18.07 8.33
C GLN A 126 19.36 19.61 8.29
N ILE A 127 18.62 20.26 7.41
CA ILE A 127 18.72 21.71 7.23
C ILE A 127 18.11 22.44 8.43
N GLU A 128 16.96 21.99 8.92
CA GLU A 128 16.18 22.77 9.90
C GLU A 128 16.54 22.45 11.36
N PHE A 129 16.96 21.20 11.66
CA PHE A 129 17.13 20.76 13.05
C PHE A 129 18.58 20.57 13.48
N VAL A 130 19.50 20.25 12.56
CA VAL A 130 20.93 20.05 12.90
C VAL A 130 21.64 21.35 13.31
N PRO A 131 21.43 22.50 12.65
CA PRO A 131 22.07 23.76 13.06
C PRO A 131 21.61 24.21 14.45
N THR A 132 20.36 23.91 14.81
CA THR A 132 19.72 24.33 16.06
C THR A 132 20.09 23.43 17.25
N ALA A 133 20.40 22.16 16.99
CA ALA A 133 20.78 21.16 18.00
C ALA A 133 22.22 21.30 18.53
N GLN A 134 23.09 22.07 17.86
CA GLN A 134 24.47 22.32 18.34
C GLN A 134 24.52 23.30 19.54
N SER A 135 23.40 23.97 19.85
CA SER A 135 23.36 25.04 20.86
C SER A 135 23.01 24.55 22.27
N ARG A 136 22.17 23.52 22.43
CA ARG A 136 21.75 23.05 23.77
C ARG A 136 21.43 21.58 23.77
N PHE A 137 22.04 20.87 24.73
CA PHE A 137 21.64 19.57 25.27
C PHE A 137 20.19 19.21 24.94
N HIS A 138 19.98 18.39 23.91
CA HIS A 138 18.87 17.44 23.71
C HIS A 138 18.99 16.89 22.27
N GLN A 139 19.81 15.84 22.09
CA GLN A 139 20.03 15.14 20.81
C GLN A 139 18.83 14.27 20.38
N THR A 140 17.62 14.59 20.84
CA THR A 140 16.44 13.74 20.68
C THR A 140 15.38 14.48 19.87
N LEU A 141 15.17 14.05 18.63
CA LEU A 141 14.05 14.51 17.81
C LEU A 141 12.84 13.63 18.07
N THR A 142 11.71 14.25 18.43
CA THR A 142 10.42 13.56 18.58
C THR A 142 9.51 13.97 17.43
N ILE A 143 9.10 12.99 16.62
CA ILE A 143 8.16 13.21 15.51
C ILE A 143 6.79 12.73 15.95
N ILE A 144 5.80 13.61 15.85
CA ILE A 144 4.40 13.29 16.09
C ILE A 144 3.71 13.05 14.74
N THR A 145 3.16 11.86 14.53
CA THR A 145 2.43 11.52 13.30
C THR A 145 0.96 11.31 13.58
N LEU A 146 0.12 11.74 12.63
CA LEU A 146 -1.30 11.38 12.62
C LEU A 146 -1.46 10.07 11.85
N SER A 147 -1.96 9.03 12.53
CA SER A 147 -2.05 7.66 11.98
C SER A 147 -0.71 6.94 11.77
N ALA A 148 -0.79 5.63 11.53
CA ALA A 148 0.34 4.77 11.20
C ALA A 148 0.76 4.96 9.72
N SER A 149 1.34 6.11 9.40
CA SER A 149 1.86 6.40 8.06
C SER A 149 3.16 5.64 7.81
N SER A 150 3.13 4.65 6.91
CA SER A 150 4.33 3.91 6.48
C SER A 150 5.37 4.84 5.84
N THR A 151 4.94 5.86 5.08
CA THR A 151 5.85 6.84 4.50
C THR A 151 6.68 7.58 5.55
N ILE A 152 6.05 8.01 6.65
CA ILE A 152 6.79 8.71 7.72
C ILE A 152 7.65 7.74 8.52
N ARG A 153 7.13 6.55 8.84
CA ARG A 153 7.89 5.49 9.51
C ARG A 153 9.17 5.16 8.73
N ASP A 154 9.05 4.86 7.45
CA ASP A 154 10.20 4.49 6.64
C ASP A 154 11.19 5.66 6.44
N SER A 155 10.71 6.91 6.43
CA SER A 155 11.57 8.10 6.33
C SER A 155 12.35 8.33 7.63
N ALA A 156 11.74 8.02 8.77
CA ALA A 156 12.39 8.03 10.08
C ALA A 156 13.45 6.92 10.19
N GLU A 157 13.16 5.71 9.72
CA GLU A 157 14.13 4.60 9.65
C GLU A 157 15.31 4.93 8.73
N TYR A 158 15.06 5.50 7.54
CA TYR A 158 16.12 5.92 6.63
C TYR A 158 17.10 6.93 7.26
N HIS A 159 16.59 7.89 8.04
CA HIS A 159 17.41 8.88 8.74
C HIS A 159 18.23 8.24 9.89
N THR A 160 17.63 7.35 10.68
CA THR A 160 18.29 6.68 11.82
C THR A 160 19.34 5.64 11.43
N LEU A 161 19.19 5.00 10.27
CA LEU A 161 20.23 4.10 9.74
C LEU A 161 21.42 4.86 9.13
N SER A 162 21.18 6.09 8.67
CA SER A 162 22.21 6.92 8.04
C SER A 162 23.06 7.71 9.05
N ARG A 163 22.66 7.76 10.33
CA ARG A 163 23.35 8.49 11.41
C ARG A 163 23.08 7.82 12.76
N ASP A 164 24.06 7.79 13.66
CA ASP A 164 23.94 7.36 15.07
C ASP A 164 23.06 8.33 15.90
N SER A 165 21.83 8.60 15.46
CA SER A 165 20.87 9.53 16.05
C SER A 165 19.61 8.78 16.44
N VAL A 166 19.13 9.02 17.67
CA VAL A 166 17.91 8.39 18.18
C VAL A 166 16.69 9.23 17.81
N LEU A 167 15.79 8.65 17.02
CA LEU A 167 14.54 9.28 16.59
C LEU A 167 13.35 8.55 17.21
N TYR A 168 12.52 9.27 17.97
CA TYR A 168 11.29 8.70 18.53
C TYR A 168 10.09 9.08 17.68
N LEU A 169 9.35 8.06 17.23
CA LEU A 169 8.11 8.24 16.48
C LEU A 169 6.91 8.03 17.41
N ALA A 170 6.20 9.11 17.74
CA ALA A 170 4.96 9.05 18.50
C ALA A 170 3.76 9.06 17.54
N ASN A 171 2.99 7.96 17.53
CA ASN A 171 1.79 7.83 16.71
C ASN A 171 0.56 8.30 17.49
N ILE A 172 -0.13 9.32 16.98
CA ILE A 172 -1.44 9.72 17.50
C ILE A 172 -2.52 8.97 16.70
N PRO A 173 -3.28 8.05 17.32
CA PRO A 173 -4.33 7.33 16.63
C PRO A 173 -5.44 8.29 16.22
N PHE A 174 -5.67 8.44 14.90
CA PHE A 174 -6.81 9.17 14.38
C PHE A 174 -8.07 8.33 14.53
N ARG A 175 -8.84 8.57 15.60
CA ARG A 175 -10.19 8.03 15.74
C ARG A 175 -11.16 8.99 15.08
N ALA A 176 -11.47 8.74 13.80
CA ALA A 176 -12.59 9.40 13.14
C ALA A 176 -13.84 9.17 14.00
N ARG A 177 -14.39 10.24 14.57
CA ARG A 177 -15.61 10.19 15.37
C ARG A 177 -16.77 9.97 14.40
N SER A 178 -16.96 8.72 13.99
CA SER A 178 -18.19 8.30 13.30
C SER A 178 -19.36 8.59 14.23
N SER A 179 -20.31 9.35 13.71
CA SER A 179 -21.55 9.76 14.35
C SER A 179 -22.40 8.55 14.77
N LYS A 180 -22.58 8.42 16.09
CA LYS A 180 -23.56 7.61 16.86
C LYS A 180 -23.64 6.09 16.60
N PRO A 181 -23.55 5.26 17.66
CA PRO A 181 -24.01 3.87 17.62
C PRO A 181 -25.54 3.83 17.74
N ARG A 182 -26.20 2.97 16.96
CA ARG A 182 -27.52 2.43 17.30
C ARG A 182 -27.30 1.01 17.79
N ASP A 183 -27.58 0.85 19.08
CA ASP A 183 -28.01 -0.32 19.84
C ASP A 183 -27.47 -1.70 19.51
N GLY A 184 -26.84 -2.30 20.52
CA GLY A 184 -26.74 -3.74 20.66
C GLY A 184 -25.62 -4.17 21.60
N GLY A 185 -25.91 -4.35 22.90
CA GLY A 185 -25.07 -5.16 23.78
C GLY A 185 -24.83 -4.61 25.17
N ILE A 186 -25.75 -4.92 26.08
CA ILE A 186 -25.66 -4.83 27.54
C ILE A 186 -24.42 -5.59 28.03
N ILE A 187 -23.58 -4.98 28.88
CA ILE A 187 -22.88 -5.73 29.95
C ILE A 187 -22.67 -4.83 31.20
N SER A 188 -23.38 -5.23 32.25
CA SER A 188 -23.38 -4.92 33.69
C SER A 188 -22.28 -4.04 34.32
N GLU A 189 -22.73 -3.04 35.07
CA GLU A 189 -22.03 -2.44 36.22
C GLU A 189 -21.78 -3.48 37.31
N THR A 190 -20.55 -3.53 37.82
CA THR A 190 -20.27 -3.99 39.19
C THR A 190 -19.40 -2.95 39.88
N THR A 191 -20.02 -2.22 40.80
CA THR A 191 -19.42 -1.24 41.70
C THR A 191 -18.58 -1.97 42.77
N PRO A 192 -17.37 -1.51 43.11
CA PRO A 192 -16.72 -1.92 44.34
C PRO A 192 -17.19 -1.01 45.48
N GLY A 193 -17.92 -1.59 46.44
CA GLY A 193 -18.28 -0.93 47.69
C GLY A 193 -17.08 -0.81 48.61
N SER A 194 -16.82 0.41 49.08
CA SER A 194 -15.95 0.70 50.22
C SER A 194 -16.82 1.14 51.39
N HIS A 195 -16.85 0.33 52.45
CA HIS A 195 -16.79 0.73 53.87
C HIS A 195 -16.67 -0.51 54.75
#